data_AF-A0A316TPD4-F1
#
_entry.id   AF-A0A316TPD4-F1
#
_cell.length_a   1.000
_cell.length_b   1.000
_cell.length_c   1.000
_cell.angle_alpha   90.00
_cell.angle_beta   90.00
_cell.angle_gamma   90.00
#
_symmetry.space_group_name_H-M   'P 1'
#
loop_
_entity.id
_entity.type
_entity.pdbx_description
1 polymer ?
#
loop_
_entity_poly.entity_id
_entity_poly.type
_entity_poly.pdbx_seq_one_letter_code
_entity_poly.pdbx_strand_id
1 'polypeptide(L)'
;MATIFHLALASDWAAANEVGVYTISTRGRTLAEEGFIHASRGDQWPKVRELFYSDVTEPMVLLQIDTDLLDVPVVEEPPAPGVAETFPHIYGPLPVEAVVKVLPMPARGAATSDPPAATGPSEPFGTLYLREMFFNVTLVVLILAATAIGLCIGGAIGEEVPALVGLVAGALVGLALARWLYVRRHH
;
A
#
# COMPACT_ATOMS: atom_id res chain seq x y z
N MET A 1 10.47 -2.36 -2.53
CA MET A 1 9.10 -2.09 -2.06
C MET A 1 8.49 -0.95 -2.86
N ALA A 2 8.11 -1.26 -4.10
CA ALA A 2 7.17 -0.43 -4.84
C ALA A 2 5.76 -0.96 -4.57
N THR A 3 4.83 -0.06 -4.31
CA THR A 3 3.43 -0.43 -4.02
C THR A 3 2.56 0.10 -5.13
N ILE A 4 1.73 -0.77 -5.69
CA ILE A 4 0.74 -0.42 -6.72
C ILE A 4 -0.66 -0.79 -6.24
N PHE A 5 -1.67 -0.27 -6.93
CA PHE A 5 -3.06 -0.38 -6.54
C PHE A 5 -3.91 -0.89 -7.70
N HIS A 6 -4.86 -1.77 -7.42
CA HIS A 6 -5.82 -2.26 -8.40
C HIS A 6 -7.26 -2.11 -7.87
N LEU A 7 -8.16 -1.64 -8.73
CA LEU A 7 -9.58 -1.51 -8.43
C LEU A 7 -10.33 -2.76 -8.90
N ALA A 8 -10.90 -3.49 -7.96
CA ALA A 8 -11.65 -4.73 -8.22
C ALA A 8 -13.09 -4.61 -7.73
N LEU A 9 -14.00 -5.37 -8.35
CA LEU A 9 -15.28 -5.68 -7.71
C LEU A 9 -15.01 -6.57 -6.49
N ALA A 10 -15.77 -6.35 -5.41
CA ALA A 10 -15.64 -7.15 -4.20
C ALA A 10 -15.94 -8.64 -4.46
N SER A 11 -16.86 -8.94 -5.39
CA SER A 11 -17.19 -10.30 -5.82
C SER A 11 -16.00 -10.99 -6.49
N ASP A 12 -15.31 -10.30 -7.40
CA ASP A 12 -14.19 -10.86 -8.14
C ASP A 12 -13.01 -11.13 -7.20
N TRP A 13 -12.79 -10.21 -6.24
CA TRP A 13 -11.79 -10.40 -5.21
C TRP A 13 -12.13 -11.58 -4.29
N ALA A 14 -13.39 -11.72 -3.88
CA ALA A 14 -13.82 -12.86 -3.06
C ALA A 14 -13.59 -14.19 -3.79
N ALA A 15 -13.96 -14.29 -5.07
CA ALA A 15 -13.71 -15.48 -5.87
C ALA A 15 -12.21 -15.80 -6.00
N ALA A 16 -11.36 -14.78 -6.17
CA ALA A 16 -9.92 -14.96 -6.21
C ALA A 16 -9.34 -15.48 -4.88
N ASN A 17 -9.90 -15.08 -3.73
CA ASN A 17 -9.45 -15.60 -2.43
C ASN A 17 -9.74 -17.11 -2.28
N GLU A 18 -10.80 -17.62 -2.89
CA GLU A 18 -11.11 -19.06 -2.86
C GLU A 18 -10.14 -19.88 -3.72
N VAL A 19 -9.66 -19.31 -4.83
CA VAL A 19 -8.80 -20.00 -5.80
C VAL A 19 -7.30 -19.70 -5.58
N GLY A 20 -6.97 -18.64 -4.85
CA GLY A 20 -5.61 -18.17 -4.56
C GLY A 20 -5.02 -17.23 -5.62
N VAL A 21 -5.77 -16.91 -6.69
CA VAL A 21 -5.27 -16.10 -7.81
C VAL A 21 -6.35 -15.20 -8.39
N TYR A 22 -5.98 -13.96 -8.72
CA TYR A 22 -6.84 -12.96 -9.34
C TYR A 22 -6.48 -12.75 -10.82
N THR A 23 -7.48 -12.78 -11.70
CA THR A 23 -7.29 -12.79 -13.17
C THR A 23 -8.21 -11.81 -13.91
N ILE A 24 -8.71 -10.78 -13.26
CA ILE A 24 -9.48 -9.71 -13.91
C ILE A 24 -8.53 -8.55 -14.22
N SER A 25 -8.54 -8.05 -15.45
CA SER A 25 -7.63 -6.98 -15.87
C SER A 25 -8.14 -5.62 -15.45
N THR A 26 -9.42 -5.38 -15.72
CA THR A 26 -10.16 -4.16 -15.43
C THR A 26 -11.65 -4.51 -15.48
N ARG A 27 -12.54 -3.55 -15.21
CA ARG A 27 -13.99 -3.78 -15.23
C ARG A 27 -14.42 -4.44 -16.55
N GLY A 28 -15.03 -5.63 -16.43
CA GLY A 28 -15.62 -6.36 -17.56
C GLY A 28 -14.60 -6.98 -18.53
N ARG A 29 -13.30 -7.02 -18.15
CA ARG A 29 -12.23 -7.58 -18.99
C ARG A 29 -11.33 -8.47 -18.13
N THR A 30 -11.11 -9.69 -18.58
CA THR A 30 -10.19 -10.65 -17.94
C THR A 30 -8.75 -10.41 -18.37
N LEU A 31 -7.80 -10.95 -17.59
CA LEU A 31 -6.38 -11.00 -17.97
C LEU A 31 -6.17 -11.69 -19.32
N ALA A 32 -6.93 -12.75 -19.62
CA ALA A 32 -6.80 -13.48 -20.87
C ALA A 32 -7.22 -12.65 -22.10
N GLU A 33 -8.14 -11.70 -21.93
CA GLU A 33 -8.63 -10.85 -23.02
C GLU A 33 -7.74 -9.63 -23.26
N GLU A 34 -7.06 -9.13 -22.23
CA GLU A 34 -6.28 -7.89 -22.28
C GLU A 34 -4.76 -8.15 -22.34
N GLY A 35 -4.29 -9.26 -21.75
CA GLY A 35 -2.87 -9.64 -21.68
C GLY A 35 -2.11 -9.11 -20.46
N PHE A 36 -2.70 -8.20 -19.69
CA PHE A 36 -2.15 -7.66 -18.44
C PHE A 36 -3.26 -7.19 -17.49
N ILE A 37 -2.95 -6.98 -16.21
CA ILE A 37 -3.85 -6.36 -15.22
C ILE A 37 -3.48 -4.88 -15.06
N HIS A 38 -4.48 -4.01 -15.17
CA HIS A 38 -4.31 -2.58 -14.98
C HIS A 38 -4.09 -2.26 -13.50
N ALA A 39 -2.98 -1.61 -13.17
CA ALA A 39 -2.75 -1.09 -11.84
C ALA A 39 -2.54 0.44 -11.89
N SER A 40 -2.37 1.03 -10.72
CA SER A 40 -2.23 2.47 -10.53
C SER A 40 -1.23 2.73 -9.42
N ARG A 41 -0.48 3.82 -9.52
CA ARG A 41 0.24 4.37 -8.37
C ARG A 41 -0.74 5.03 -7.38
N GLY A 42 -0.24 5.35 -6.20
CA GLY A 42 -1.05 5.92 -5.12
C GLY A 42 -1.73 7.26 -5.47
N ASP A 43 -1.10 8.06 -6.33
CA ASP A 43 -1.59 9.33 -6.85
C ASP A 43 -2.60 9.17 -8.00
N GLN A 44 -2.66 8.00 -8.64
CA GLN A 44 -3.44 7.76 -9.86
C GLN A 44 -4.82 7.12 -9.59
N TRP A 45 -4.89 6.15 -8.68
CA TRP A 45 -6.10 5.35 -8.50
C TRP A 45 -7.38 6.17 -8.20
N PRO A 46 -7.36 7.32 -7.49
CA PRO A 46 -8.57 8.09 -7.25
C PRO A 46 -9.15 8.63 -8.56
N LYS A 47 -8.28 9.06 -9.48
CA LYS A 47 -8.70 9.59 -10.77
C LYS A 47 -9.20 8.48 -11.69
N VAL A 48 -8.56 7.31 -11.67
CA VAL A 48 -9.01 6.11 -12.40
C VAL A 48 -10.40 5.70 -11.92
N ARG A 49 -10.64 5.66 -10.60
CA ARG A 49 -11.96 5.38 -10.03
C ARG A 49 -13.02 6.35 -10.54
N GLU A 50 -12.72 7.65 -10.55
CA GLU A 50 -13.66 8.67 -11.00
C GLU A 50 -13.98 8.56 -12.49
N LEU A 51 -12.98 8.31 -13.34
CA LEU A 51 -13.17 8.31 -14.78
C LEU A 51 -13.79 7.01 -15.32
N PHE A 52 -13.38 5.85 -14.81
CA PHE A 52 -13.71 4.56 -15.42
C PHE A 52 -14.69 3.69 -14.60
N TYR A 53 -14.88 4.04 -13.33
CA TYR A 53 -15.72 3.29 -12.40
C TYR A 53 -16.80 4.16 -11.73
N SER A 54 -17.10 5.34 -12.29
CA SER A 54 -18.08 6.28 -11.69
C SER A 54 -19.51 5.76 -11.70
N ASP A 55 -19.84 4.89 -12.66
CA ASP A 55 -21.14 4.26 -12.88
C ASP A 55 -21.27 2.88 -12.22
N VAL A 56 -20.21 2.39 -11.56
CA VAL A 56 -20.26 1.10 -10.85
C VAL A 56 -21.03 1.28 -9.53
N THR A 57 -22.09 0.48 -9.39
CA THR A 57 -22.99 0.51 -8.22
C THR A 57 -22.75 -0.66 -7.27
N GLU A 58 -22.01 -1.66 -7.73
CA GLU A 58 -21.62 -2.82 -6.97
C GLU A 58 -20.52 -2.48 -5.94
N PRO A 59 -20.42 -3.22 -4.82
CA PRO A 59 -19.34 -3.04 -3.87
C PRO A 59 -17.98 -3.28 -4.52
N MET A 60 -17.03 -2.40 -4.24
CA MET A 60 -15.67 -2.46 -4.78
C MET A 60 -14.63 -2.58 -3.67
N VAL A 61 -13.43 -2.99 -4.04
CA VAL A 61 -12.26 -2.97 -3.18
C VAL A 61 -11.08 -2.35 -3.91
N LEU A 62 -10.21 -1.68 -3.17
CA LEU A 62 -8.89 -1.27 -3.63
C LEU A 62 -7.88 -2.25 -3.07
N LEU A 63 -7.23 -3.00 -3.96
CA LEU A 63 -6.16 -3.93 -3.62
C LEU A 63 -4.85 -3.17 -3.60
N GLN A 64 -4.12 -3.24 -2.50
CA GLN A 64 -2.75 -2.74 -2.38
C GLN A 64 -1.79 -3.92 -2.58
N ILE A 65 -0.95 -3.81 -3.60
CA ILE A 65 -0.09 -4.90 -4.08
C ILE A 65 1.37 -4.53 -3.80
N ASP A 66 2.12 -5.46 -3.21
CA ASP A 66 3.57 -5.36 -3.10
C ASP A 66 4.21 -6.00 -4.33
N THR A 67 4.91 -5.19 -5.13
CA THR A 67 5.54 -5.68 -6.36
C THR A 67 6.67 -6.67 -6.10
N ASP A 68 7.26 -6.66 -4.90
CA ASP A 68 8.36 -7.57 -4.55
C ASP A 68 7.85 -9.01 -4.34
N LEU A 69 6.53 -9.20 -4.21
CA LEU A 69 5.86 -10.51 -4.09
C LEU A 69 5.32 -11.05 -5.42
N LEU A 70 5.50 -10.32 -6.52
CA LEU A 70 5.09 -10.76 -7.86
C LEU A 70 6.22 -11.55 -8.52
N ASP A 71 5.84 -12.67 -9.15
CA ASP A 71 6.72 -13.49 -9.99
C ASP A 71 6.63 -13.11 -11.49
N VAL A 72 5.79 -12.13 -11.80
CA VAL A 72 5.51 -11.62 -13.15
C VAL A 72 5.98 -10.17 -13.31
N PRO A 73 6.32 -9.73 -14.53
CA PRO A 73 6.84 -8.38 -14.73
C PRO A 73 5.74 -7.32 -14.54
N VAL A 74 6.14 -6.20 -13.94
CA VAL A 74 5.37 -4.96 -13.88
C VAL A 74 6.02 -3.95 -14.81
N VAL A 75 5.28 -3.43 -15.78
CA VAL A 75 5.80 -2.47 -16.77
C VAL A 75 5.02 -1.16 -16.66
N GLU A 76 5.73 -0.04 -16.67
CA GLU A 76 5.14 1.30 -16.70
C GLU A 76 4.92 1.72 -18.16
N GLU A 77 3.66 1.81 -18.59
CA GLU A 77 3.32 2.10 -19.98
C GLU A 77 2.13 3.07 -20.11
N PRO A 78 2.06 3.84 -21.21
CA PRO A 78 0.87 4.62 -21.52
C PRO A 78 -0.37 3.74 -21.70
N PRO A 79 -1.55 4.16 -21.21
CA PRO A 79 -2.78 3.39 -21.36
C PRO A 79 -3.34 3.48 -22.79
N ALA A 80 -2.91 4.45 -23.59
CA ALA A 80 -3.30 4.64 -24.98
C ALA A 80 -2.23 5.46 -25.74
N PRO A 81 -2.17 5.33 -27.09
CA PRO A 81 -1.31 6.16 -27.91
C PRO A 81 -1.59 7.66 -27.70
N GLY A 82 -0.55 8.44 -27.44
CA GLY A 82 -0.64 9.89 -27.24
C GLY A 82 -0.89 10.33 -25.80
N VAL A 83 -1.01 9.40 -24.84
CA VAL A 83 -1.01 9.71 -23.41
C VAL A 83 0.43 9.70 -22.90
N ALA A 84 0.86 10.78 -22.25
CA ALA A 84 2.23 10.89 -21.70
C ALA A 84 2.35 10.21 -20.32
N GLU A 85 1.27 10.15 -19.56
CA GLU A 85 1.24 9.51 -18.26
C GLU A 85 1.28 7.98 -18.41
N THR A 86 2.18 7.34 -17.65
CA THR A 86 2.30 5.88 -17.60
C THR A 86 1.53 5.30 -16.42
N PHE A 87 1.12 4.05 -16.55
CA PHE A 87 0.48 3.26 -15.50
C PHE A 87 1.20 1.92 -15.38
N PRO A 88 1.26 1.35 -14.17
CA PRO A 88 1.80 0.01 -13.99
C PRO A 88 0.85 -1.05 -14.54
N HIS A 89 1.37 -1.96 -15.35
CA HIS A 89 0.68 -3.13 -15.88
C HIS A 89 1.33 -4.40 -15.37
N ILE A 90 0.55 -5.30 -14.78
CA ILE A 90 1.01 -6.61 -14.29
C ILE A 90 0.80 -7.65 -15.39
N TYR A 91 1.89 -8.20 -15.93
CA TYR A 91 1.84 -9.13 -17.07
C TYR A 91 1.70 -10.58 -16.61
N GLY A 92 0.60 -10.86 -15.92
CA GLY A 92 0.26 -12.20 -15.49
C GLY A 92 -0.79 -12.23 -14.39
N PRO A 93 -1.13 -13.44 -13.92
CA PRO A 93 -2.05 -13.61 -12.80
C PRO A 93 -1.51 -12.91 -11.55
N LEU A 94 -2.38 -12.31 -10.75
CA LEU A 94 -2.03 -11.70 -9.47
C LEU A 94 -2.22 -12.73 -8.34
N PRO A 95 -1.15 -13.21 -7.68
CA PRO A 95 -1.28 -14.05 -6.50
C PRO A 95 -1.96 -13.29 -5.37
N VAL A 96 -2.88 -13.94 -4.65
CA VAL A 96 -3.58 -13.30 -3.52
C VAL A 96 -2.59 -12.90 -2.42
N GLU A 97 -1.51 -13.66 -2.22
CA GLU A 97 -0.46 -13.31 -1.25
C GLU A 97 0.30 -12.01 -1.57
N ALA A 98 0.30 -11.57 -2.84
CA ALA A 98 0.93 -10.30 -3.22
C ALA A 98 0.07 -9.08 -2.81
N VAL A 99 -1.20 -9.30 -2.44
CA VAL A 99 -2.11 -8.26 -1.95
C VAL A 99 -1.94 -8.11 -0.44
N VAL A 100 -1.16 -7.09 -0.05
CA VAL A 100 -0.81 -6.84 1.36
C VAL A 100 -1.89 -6.07 2.13
N LYS A 101 -2.84 -5.44 1.44
CA LYS A 101 -3.98 -4.74 2.08
C LYS A 101 -5.16 -4.67 1.12
N VAL A 102 -6.37 -4.82 1.68
CA VAL A 102 -7.63 -4.67 0.95
C VAL A 102 -8.43 -3.56 1.61
N LEU A 103 -8.77 -2.53 0.85
CA LEU A 103 -9.55 -1.39 1.33
C LEU A 103 -10.96 -1.45 0.73
N PRO A 104 -12.01 -1.71 1.53
CA PRO A 104 -13.39 -1.67 1.05
C PRO A 104 -13.75 -0.27 0.54
N MET A 105 -14.43 -0.23 -0.61
CA MET A 105 -14.98 1.01 -1.16
C MET A 105 -16.50 0.92 -1.21
N PRO A 106 -17.22 1.86 -0.57
CA PRO A 106 -18.67 1.86 -0.60
C PRO A 106 -19.19 2.09 -2.03
N ALA A 107 -20.27 1.38 -2.35
CA ALA A 107 -21.04 1.56 -3.57
C ALA A 107 -21.51 3.01 -3.72
N ARG A 108 -21.34 3.58 -4.90
CA ARG A 108 -21.82 4.95 -5.18
C ARG A 108 -23.34 4.88 -5.37
N GLY A 109 -24.09 5.44 -4.42
CA GLY A 109 -25.56 5.38 -4.42
C GLY A 109 -26.17 4.52 -3.30
N ALA A 110 -25.35 3.89 -2.45
CA ALA A 110 -25.78 3.46 -1.13
C ALA A 110 -25.98 4.71 -0.25
N ALA A 111 -27.03 5.48 -0.54
CA ALA A 111 -27.57 6.44 0.40
C ALA A 111 -27.99 5.62 1.63
N THR A 112 -27.32 5.85 2.75
CA THR A 112 -27.87 5.55 4.06
C THR A 112 -29.25 6.22 4.10
N SER A 113 -30.32 5.43 4.18
CA SER A 113 -31.68 5.93 4.36
C SER A 113 -31.90 6.44 5.79
N ASP A 114 -31.04 7.36 6.20
CA ASP A 114 -31.15 8.21 7.38
C ASP A 114 -30.22 9.42 7.13
N PRO A 115 -30.71 10.67 7.24
CA PRO A 115 -29.78 11.79 7.38
C PRO A 115 -29.06 11.59 8.72
N PRO A 116 -27.72 11.50 8.77
CA PRO A 116 -27.07 11.39 10.06
C PRO A 116 -27.33 12.69 10.80
N ALA A 117 -28.10 12.59 11.88
CA ALA A 117 -28.06 13.57 12.95
C ALA A 117 -26.58 13.84 13.24
N ALA A 118 -26.20 15.12 13.20
CA ALA A 118 -24.85 15.54 13.48
C ALA A 118 -24.47 15.15 14.92
N THR A 119 -23.87 13.98 15.12
CA THR A 119 -23.29 13.60 16.41
C THR A 119 -22.10 12.65 16.21
N GLY A 120 -20.90 13.24 16.27
CA GLY A 120 -19.61 12.55 16.40
C GLY A 120 -18.65 12.90 15.25
N PRO A 121 -17.37 13.20 15.52
CA PRO A 121 -16.42 13.47 14.43
C PRO A 121 -16.30 12.21 13.56
N SER A 122 -16.84 12.28 12.35
CA SER A 122 -16.52 11.34 11.28
C SER A 122 -15.01 11.39 11.12
N GLU A 123 -14.30 10.28 11.36
CA GLU A 123 -12.83 10.26 11.22
C GLU A 123 -12.48 10.73 9.81
N PRO A 124 -11.90 11.94 9.65
CA PRO A 124 -11.63 12.48 8.34
C PRO A 124 -10.63 11.57 7.63
N PHE A 125 -10.72 11.47 6.31
CA PHE A 125 -9.79 10.78 5.40
C PHE A 125 -8.29 11.01 5.74
N GLY A 126 -7.96 12.12 6.43
CA GLY A 126 -6.65 12.37 7.02
C GLY A 126 -6.21 11.37 8.09
N THR A 127 -7.08 10.79 8.93
CA THR A 127 -6.66 9.99 10.08
C THR A 127 -6.04 8.65 9.68
N LEU A 128 -6.46 8.02 8.58
CA LEU A 128 -5.85 6.76 8.12
C LEU A 128 -4.47 7.00 7.50
N TYR A 129 -4.36 8.02 6.63
CA TYR A 129 -3.10 8.44 6.00
C TYR A 129 -2.12 9.03 7.02
N LEU A 130 -2.59 9.90 7.92
CA LEU A 130 -1.82 10.46 9.02
C LEU A 130 -1.38 9.36 9.99
N ARG A 131 -2.22 8.37 10.31
CA ARG A 131 -1.82 7.26 11.20
C ARG A 131 -0.69 6.43 10.60
N GLU A 132 -0.72 6.16 9.30
CA GLU A 132 0.32 5.39 8.60
C GLU A 132 1.60 6.24 8.42
N MET A 133 1.44 7.53 8.13
CA MET A 133 2.54 8.51 8.11
C MET A 133 3.20 8.66 9.48
N PHE A 134 2.42 8.83 10.55
CA PHE A 134 2.91 8.97 11.91
C PHE A 134 3.62 7.71 12.37
N PHE A 135 3.11 6.51 12.04
CA PHE A 135 3.80 5.27 12.34
C PHE A 135 5.17 5.21 11.64
N ASN A 136 5.24 5.48 10.34
CA ASN A 136 6.50 5.49 9.59
C ASN A 136 7.48 6.57 10.10
N VAL A 137 6.99 7.77 10.41
CA VAL A 137 7.79 8.86 10.98
C VAL A 137 8.29 8.49 12.38
N THR A 138 7.45 7.88 13.23
CA THR A 138 7.85 7.41 14.55
C THR A 138 8.96 6.35 14.45
N LEU A 139 8.88 5.42 13.51
CA LEU A 139 9.95 4.43 13.28
C LEU A 139 11.27 5.11 12.89
N VAL A 140 11.24 6.09 11.99
CA VAL A 140 12.43 6.86 11.59
C VAL A 140 13.01 7.62 12.79
N VAL A 141 12.17 8.29 13.58
CA VAL A 141 12.61 9.01 14.78
C VAL A 141 13.23 8.07 15.82
N LEU A 142 12.66 6.87 16.01
CA LEU A 142 13.22 5.85 16.91
C LEU A 142 14.60 5.37 16.43
N ILE A 143 14.78 5.17 15.12
CA ILE A 143 16.08 4.80 14.55
C ILE A 143 17.11 5.91 14.79
N LEU A 144 16.73 7.17 14.53
CA LEU A 144 17.61 8.32 14.75
C LEU A 144 17.96 8.50 16.22
N ALA A 145 16.99 8.32 17.13
CA ALA A 145 17.20 8.38 18.57
C ALA A 145 18.13 7.26 19.05
N ALA A 146 17.92 6.02 18.61
CA ALA A 146 18.80 4.89 18.94
C ALA A 146 20.22 5.12 18.43
N THR A 147 20.37 5.69 17.23
CA THR A 147 21.67 6.06 16.65
C THR A 147 22.37 7.15 17.48
N ALA A 148 21.65 8.21 17.87
CA ALA A 148 22.19 9.28 18.70
C ALA A 148 22.55 8.81 20.12
N ILE A 149 21.74 7.94 20.72
CA ILE A 149 22.03 7.31 22.01
C ILE A 149 23.29 6.44 21.90
N GLY A 150 23.40 5.63 20.84
CA GLY A 150 24.59 4.83 20.57
C GLY A 150 25.86 5.68 20.45
N LEU A 151 25.78 6.83 19.77
CA LEU A 151 26.87 7.79 19.65
C LEU A 151 27.29 8.36 21.03
N CYS A 152 26.33 8.81 21.84
CA CYS A 152 26.60 9.36 23.17
C CYS A 152 27.21 8.31 24.11
N ILE A 153 26.70 7.08 24.09
CA ILE A 153 27.22 5.96 24.88
C ILE A 153 28.65 5.63 24.43
N GLY A 154 28.89 5.52 23.13
CA GLY A 154 30.24 5.29 22.58
C GLY A 154 31.24 6.36 23.03
N GLY A 155 30.84 7.63 23.01
CA GLY A 155 31.67 8.73 23.48
C GLY A 155 31.90 8.77 25.00
N ALA A 156 31.01 8.19 25.80
CA ALA A 156 31.07 8.23 27.26
C ALA A 156 31.82 7.04 27.90
N ILE A 157 31.92 5.90 27.21
CA ILE A 157 32.57 4.67 27.73
C ILE A 157 34.11 4.75 27.65
N GLY A 158 34.67 5.72 26.92
CA GLY A 158 36.11 6.02 26.86
C GLY A 158 36.72 5.79 25.47
N GLU A 159 37.97 6.24 25.27
CA GLU A 159 38.65 6.23 23.96
C GLU A 159 38.79 4.83 23.31
N GLU A 160 38.61 3.76 24.08
CA GLU A 160 38.68 2.36 23.60
C GLU A 160 37.49 1.93 22.75
N VAL A 161 36.33 2.56 22.92
CA VAL A 161 35.15 2.31 22.07
C VAL A 161 34.95 3.54 21.20
N PRO A 162 35.39 3.51 19.92
CA PRO A 162 35.22 4.66 19.04
C PRO A 162 33.76 5.06 18.96
N ALA A 163 33.48 6.37 18.99
CA ALA A 163 32.13 6.91 18.80
C ALA A 163 31.42 6.35 17.55
N LEU A 164 32.20 5.98 16.53
CA LEU A 164 31.75 5.28 15.32
C LEU A 164 31.14 3.90 15.61
N VAL A 165 31.72 3.12 16.53
CA VAL A 165 31.21 1.80 16.92
C VAL A 165 29.87 1.94 17.63
N GLY A 166 29.75 2.91 18.54
CA GLY A 166 28.49 3.24 19.21
C GLY A 166 27.39 3.67 18.24
N LEU A 167 27.72 4.51 17.25
CA LEU A 167 26.80 4.95 16.21
C LEU A 167 26.28 3.77 15.36
N VAL A 168 27.18 2.90 14.90
CA VAL A 168 26.80 1.72 14.09
C VAL A 168 25.94 0.76 14.90
N ALA A 169 26.30 0.47 16.15
CA ALA A 169 25.51 -0.38 17.03
C ALA A 169 24.11 0.18 17.28
N GLY A 170 23.98 1.48 17.53
CA GLY A 170 22.70 2.16 17.71
C GLY A 170 21.80 2.09 16.47
N ALA A 171 22.36 2.30 15.28
CA ALA A 171 21.62 2.19 14.02
C ALA A 171 21.12 0.77 13.75
N LEU A 172 21.94 -0.25 14.00
CA LEU A 172 21.56 -1.65 13.81
C LEU A 172 20.44 -2.07 14.76
N VAL A 173 20.50 -1.66 16.03
CA VAL A 173 19.42 -1.91 17.01
C VAL A 173 18.14 -1.20 16.60
N GLY A 174 18.23 0.07 16.18
CA GLY A 174 17.08 0.84 15.70
C GLY A 174 16.39 0.20 14.50
N LEU A 175 17.17 -0.24 13.50
CA LEU A 175 16.65 -0.90 12.30
C LEU A 175 16.03 -2.27 12.61
N ALA A 176 16.65 -3.06 13.47
CA ALA A 176 16.11 -4.36 13.89
C ALA A 176 14.78 -4.21 14.65
N LEU A 177 14.69 -3.23 15.55
CA LEU A 177 13.45 -2.92 16.28
C LEU A 177 12.36 -2.40 15.34
N ALA A 178 12.70 -1.50 14.42
CA ALA A 178 11.75 -0.97 13.45
C ALA A 178 11.20 -2.07 12.53
N ARG A 179 12.07 -2.97 12.05
CA ARG A 179 11.65 -4.15 11.26
C ARG A 179 10.72 -5.05 12.07
N TRP A 180 11.02 -5.33 13.33
CA TRP A 180 10.17 -6.17 14.18
C TRP A 180 8.79 -5.54 14.43
N LEU A 181 8.75 -4.24 14.73
CA LEU A 181 7.49 -3.51 14.93
C LEU A 181 6.65 -3.43 13.65
N TYR A 182 7.31 -3.27 12.50
CA TYR A 182 6.65 -3.27 11.20
C TYR A 182 6.04 -4.65 10.91
N VAL A 183 6.83 -5.73 10.99
CA VAL A 183 6.36 -7.11 10.79
C VAL A 183 5.20 -7.43 11.75
N ARG A 184 5.31 -7.13 13.03
CA ARG A 184 4.25 -7.42 14.03
C ARG A 184 2.94 -6.65 13.81
N ARG A 185 2.99 -5.48 13.16
CA ARG A 185 1.80 -4.67 12.88
C ARG A 185 1.06 -5.14 11.63
N HIS A 186 1.77 -5.79 10.71
CA HIS A 186 1.30 -6.16 9.38
C HIS A 186 1.13 -7.69 9.18
N HIS A 187 1.34 -8.48 10.23
CA HIS A 187 0.96 -9.90 10.36
C HIS A 187 -0.01 -10.07 11.53
#